data_AF-A0A1B7MVP7-F1
#
_entry.id   AF-A0A1B7MVP7-F1
#
_cell.length_a   1.000
_cell.length_b   1.000
_cell.length_c   1.000
_cell.angle_alpha   90.00
_cell.angle_beta   90.00
_cell.angle_gamma   90.00
#
_symmetry.space_group_name_H-M   'P 1'
#
loop_
_entity.id
_entity.type
_entity.pdbx_description
1 polymer ?
#
loop_
_entity_poly.entity_id
_entity_poly.type
_entity_poly.pdbx_seq_one_letter_code
_entity_poly.pdbx_strand_id
1 'polypeptide(L)'
;MATRTVDINEDVTKALRKFRFQRRSQGNAAIVIKINKVALKMAVDEEYDNISIEDLVEELPRNSPRYVVLSYELKHHDGRTSFPLVFINWAPSSSETTMMTLHASALLDFQRVVEANKTIEVRDTEEGLTKEIVDERLLS
;
A
#
# COMPACT_ATOMS: atom_id res chain seq x y z
N MET A 1 -15.65 -16.67 -15.50
CA MET A 1 -14.87 -16.24 -14.32
C MET A 1 -13.60 -15.62 -14.83
N ALA A 2 -13.21 -14.43 -14.38
CA ALA A 2 -11.89 -13.89 -14.71
C ALA A 2 -10.85 -14.78 -14.01
N THR A 3 -9.96 -15.42 -14.80
CA THR A 3 -8.88 -16.23 -14.25
C THR A 3 -7.86 -15.29 -13.60
N ARG A 4 -7.76 -15.33 -12.27
CA ARG A 4 -6.76 -14.58 -11.50
C ARG A 4 -5.53 -15.44 -11.28
N THR A 5 -4.35 -14.88 -11.52
CA THR A 5 -3.07 -15.56 -11.27
C THR A 5 -2.73 -15.61 -9.78
N VAL A 6 -3.16 -14.60 -9.02
CA VAL A 6 -2.95 -14.49 -7.58
C VAL A 6 -4.28 -14.23 -6.90
N ASP A 7 -4.61 -15.05 -5.90
CA ASP A 7 -5.84 -14.93 -5.14
C ASP A 7 -5.70 -13.92 -4.01
N ILE A 8 -6.68 -13.00 -3.92
CA ILE A 8 -6.90 -12.14 -2.77
C ILE A 8 -7.81 -12.92 -1.81
N ASN A 9 -7.22 -13.53 -0.78
CA ASN A 9 -8.00 -14.35 0.16
C ASN A 9 -8.92 -13.49 1.05
N GLU A 10 -9.88 -14.15 1.68
CA GLU A 10 -10.84 -13.48 2.57
C GLU A 10 -10.17 -12.76 3.74
N ASP A 11 -9.07 -13.31 4.27
CA ASP A 11 -8.40 -12.73 5.43
C ASP A 11 -7.78 -11.37 5.09
N VAL A 12 -7.15 -11.24 3.92
CA VAL A 12 -6.66 -9.95 3.41
C VAL A 12 -7.82 -8.99 3.19
N THR A 13 -8.93 -9.44 2.59
CA THR A 13 -10.10 -8.58 2.37
C THR A 13 -10.72 -8.11 3.69
N LYS A 14 -10.80 -8.98 4.69
CA LYS A 14 -11.29 -8.64 6.04
C LYS A 14 -10.34 -7.66 6.74
N ALA A 15 -9.02 -7.87 6.63
CA ALA A 15 -8.01 -6.97 7.18
C ALA A 15 -8.08 -5.57 6.54
N LEU A 16 -8.12 -5.49 5.21
CA LEU A 16 -8.28 -4.21 4.48
C LEU A 16 -9.56 -3.49 4.84
N ARG A 17 -10.68 -4.21 4.97
CA ARG A 17 -11.96 -3.64 5.40
C ARG A 17 -11.87 -3.09 6.82
N LYS A 18 -11.28 -3.84 7.75
CA LYS A 18 -11.05 -3.39 9.13
C LYS A 18 -10.17 -2.13 9.14
N PHE A 19 -9.07 -2.14 8.41
CA PHE A 19 -8.13 -1.04 8.31
C PHE A 19 -8.77 0.25 7.74
N ARG A 20 -9.65 0.13 6.73
CA ARG A 20 -10.40 1.26 6.14
C ARG A 20 -11.33 1.92 7.15
N PHE A 21 -12.05 1.13 7.95
CA PHE A 21 -13.06 1.66 8.88
C PHE A 21 -12.52 1.94 10.29
N GLN A 22 -11.26 1.61 10.56
CA GLN A 22 -10.60 1.96 11.80
C GLN A 22 -10.53 3.48 11.94
N ARG A 23 -11.09 4.00 13.04
CA ARG A 23 -11.05 5.43 13.33
C ARG A 23 -9.64 5.81 13.75
N ARG A 24 -9.10 6.84 13.10
CA ARG A 24 -7.81 7.44 13.44
C ARG A 24 -8.01 8.90 13.79
N SER A 25 -7.27 9.37 14.78
CA SER A 25 -7.31 10.75 15.27
C SER A 25 -5.95 11.44 15.21
N GLN A 26 -4.88 10.68 15.03
CA GLN A 26 -3.51 11.16 14.88
C GLN A 26 -2.64 10.06 14.25
N GLY A 27 -1.57 10.46 13.60
CA GLY A 27 -0.56 9.57 13.02
C GLY A 27 -1.02 8.90 11.73
N ASN A 28 -0.04 8.56 10.89
CA ASN A 28 -0.32 7.67 9.77
C ASN A 28 -0.40 6.23 10.25
N ALA A 29 -1.05 5.39 9.47
CA ALA A 29 -0.99 3.94 9.64
C ALA A 29 -0.82 3.29 8.28
N ALA A 30 -0.24 2.10 8.24
CA ALA A 30 -0.06 1.36 7.00
C ALA A 30 -0.36 -0.12 7.22
N ILE A 31 -0.95 -0.76 6.20
CA ILE A 31 -1.04 -2.20 6.08
C ILE A 31 -0.29 -2.63 4.83
N VAL A 32 0.67 -3.52 5.00
CA VAL A 32 1.55 -4.04 3.96
C VAL A 32 1.09 -5.43 3.57
N ILE A 33 0.87 -5.65 2.28
CA ILE A 33 0.45 -6.93 1.70
C ILE A 33 1.56 -7.46 0.81
N LYS A 34 1.86 -8.75 0.97
CA LYS A 34 2.79 -9.50 0.12
C LYS A 34 2.08 -10.58 -0.67
N ILE A 35 2.74 -11.07 -1.72
CA ILE A 35 2.32 -12.25 -2.47
C ILE A 35 3.19 -13.43 -2.04
N ASN A 36 2.55 -14.52 -1.60
CA ASN A 36 3.21 -15.80 -1.44
C ASN A 36 3.35 -16.47 -2.82
N LYS A 37 4.56 -16.50 -3.37
CA LYS A 37 4.84 -17.05 -4.71
C LYS A 37 4.55 -18.54 -4.87
N VAL A 38 4.56 -19.31 -3.78
CA VAL A 38 4.28 -20.75 -3.80
C VAL A 38 2.78 -21.00 -3.78
N ALA A 39 2.07 -20.32 -2.88
CA ALA A 39 0.63 -20.49 -2.72
C ALA A 39 -0.20 -19.70 -3.76
N LEU A 40 0.43 -18.76 -4.48
CA LEU A 40 -0.21 -17.80 -5.37
C LEU A 40 -1.35 -17.03 -4.68
N LYS A 41 -1.09 -16.61 -3.43
CA LYS A 41 -2.06 -15.94 -2.57
C LYS A 41 -1.46 -14.70 -1.93
N MET A 42 -2.28 -13.69 -1.72
CA MET A 42 -1.91 -12.54 -0.92
C MET A 42 -1.97 -12.86 0.58
N ALA A 43 -1.15 -12.18 1.36
CA ALA A 43 -1.17 -12.23 2.82
C ALA A 43 -0.79 -10.86 3.37
N VAL A 44 -1.34 -10.52 4.53
CA VAL A 44 -0.82 -9.40 5.34
C VAL A 44 0.62 -9.75 5.72
N ASP A 45 1.53 -8.84 5.43
CA ASP A 45 2.92 -8.92 5.85
C ASP A 45 3.06 -8.24 7.21
N GLU A 46 2.76 -6.94 7.25
CA GLU A 46 2.96 -6.08 8.42
C GLU A 46 1.83 -5.05 8.53
N GLU A 47 1.55 -4.62 9.76
CA GLU A 47 0.61 -3.55 10.09
C GLU A 47 1.30 -2.58 11.04
N TYR A 48 1.23 -1.28 10.73
CA TYR A 48 1.81 -0.23 11.55
C TYR A 48 0.73 0.79 11.91
N ASP A 49 0.74 1.20 13.18
CA ASP A 49 -0.03 2.33 13.69
C ASP A 49 0.95 3.42 14.14
N ASN A 50 0.69 4.67 13.75
CA ASN A 50 1.52 5.84 14.05
C ASN A 50 2.96 5.77 13.50
N ILE A 51 3.08 5.48 12.19
CA ILE A 51 4.36 5.42 11.46
C ILE A 51 4.57 6.68 10.61
N SER A 52 5.81 7.18 10.52
CA SER A 52 6.14 8.24 9.55
C SER A 52 6.27 7.67 8.12
N ILE A 53 6.39 8.52 7.10
CA ILE A 53 6.60 8.02 5.73
C ILE A 53 8.02 7.46 5.61
N GLU A 54 8.96 8.13 6.27
CA GLU A 54 10.37 7.81 6.30
C GLU A 54 10.60 6.44 6.96
N ASP A 55 10.04 6.23 8.16
CA ASP A 55 10.13 4.94 8.85
C ASP A 55 9.47 3.83 8.01
N LEU A 56 8.33 4.12 7.37
CA LEU A 56 7.66 3.14 6.49
C LEU A 56 8.54 2.73 5.30
N VAL A 57 9.28 3.67 4.71
CA VAL A 57 10.23 3.36 3.62
C VAL A 57 11.38 2.49 4.12
N GLU A 58 11.88 2.74 5.34
CA GLU A 58 12.95 1.94 5.95
C GLU A 58 12.52 0.49 6.22
N GLU A 59 11.26 0.27 6.63
CA GLU A 59 10.71 -1.07 6.87
C GLU A 59 10.41 -1.84 5.57
N LEU A 60 10.20 -1.14 4.45
CA LEU A 60 9.87 -1.79 3.18
C LEU A 60 11.09 -2.48 2.55
N PRO A 61 10.91 -3.70 2.01
CA PRO A 61 12.02 -4.47 1.47
C PRO A 61 12.55 -3.85 0.17
N ARG A 62 13.87 -3.70 0.08
CA ARG A 62 14.56 -3.14 -1.10
C ARG A 62 14.57 -4.05 -2.33
N ASN A 63 14.26 -5.34 -2.18
CA ASN A 63 14.42 -6.38 -3.21
C ASN A 63 13.18 -7.26 -3.43
N SER A 64 12.02 -6.85 -2.92
CA SER A 64 10.78 -7.55 -3.22
C SER A 64 9.59 -6.59 -3.23
N PRO A 65 8.60 -6.83 -4.09
CA PRO A 65 7.47 -5.92 -4.21
C PRO A 65 6.49 -6.08 -3.05
N ARG A 66 5.78 -4.99 -2.75
CA ARG A 66 4.72 -4.89 -1.74
C ARG A 66 3.57 -4.03 -2.24
N TYR A 67 2.37 -4.36 -1.81
CA TYR A 67 1.25 -3.43 -1.86
C TYR A 67 1.09 -2.81 -0.48
N VAL A 68 1.04 -1.50 -0.40
CA VAL A 68 0.85 -0.80 0.87
C VAL A 68 -0.41 0.03 0.79
N VAL A 69 -1.27 -0.08 1.80
CA VAL A 69 -2.39 0.83 1.98
C VAL A 69 -2.08 1.75 3.15
N LEU A 70 -1.80 3.00 2.85
CA LEU A 70 -1.46 4.04 3.80
C LEU A 70 -2.73 4.83 4.15
N SER A 71 -3.05 4.91 5.43
CA SER A 71 -3.98 5.90 5.98
C SER A 71 -3.17 7.10 6.42
N TYR A 72 -3.18 8.17 5.64
CA TYR A 72 -2.27 9.30 5.82
C TYR A 72 -2.94 10.46 6.58
N GLU A 73 -2.31 10.98 7.62
CA GLU A 73 -2.79 12.17 8.35
C GLU A 73 -2.55 13.43 7.51
N LEU A 74 -3.58 13.85 6.77
CA LEU A 74 -3.54 15.06 5.96
C LEU A 74 -4.16 16.24 6.72
N LYS A 75 -3.35 17.28 6.95
CA LYS A 75 -3.79 18.57 7.51
C LYS A 75 -4.13 19.52 6.37
N HIS A 76 -5.38 19.95 6.32
CA HIS A 76 -5.89 20.89 5.34
C HIS A 76 -5.60 22.33 5.75
N HIS A 77 -5.54 23.22 4.76
CA HIS A 77 -5.31 24.66 4.98
C HIS A 77 -6.40 25.34 5.84
N ASP A 78 -7.60 24.76 5.87
CA ASP A 78 -8.73 25.24 6.67
C ASP A 78 -8.74 24.72 8.12
N GLY A 79 -7.68 24.02 8.52
CA GLY A 79 -7.50 23.46 9.86
C GLY A 79 -8.13 22.09 10.09
N ARG A 80 -8.85 21.53 9.10
CA ARG A 80 -9.37 20.15 9.21
C ARG A 80 -8.25 19.13 9.07
N THR A 81 -8.40 18.01 9.75
CA THR A 81 -7.54 16.82 9.57
C THR A 81 -8.37 15.69 8.99
N SER A 82 -7.84 15.01 7.98
CA SER A 82 -8.48 13.85 7.35
C SER A 82 -7.48 12.69 7.24
N PHE A 83 -8.02 11.49 7.04
CA PHE A 83 -7.22 10.27 6.92
C PHE A 83 -7.52 9.55 5.59
N PRO A 84 -7.21 10.16 4.42
CA PRO A 84 -7.41 9.50 3.13
C PRO A 84 -6.57 8.22 3.03
N LEU A 85 -7.08 7.25 2.28
CA LEU A 85 -6.33 6.06 1.92
C LEU A 85 -5.53 6.31 0.65
N VAL A 86 -4.24 5.98 0.70
CA VAL A 86 -3.33 6.00 -0.44
C VAL A 86 -2.87 4.57 -0.69
N PHE A 87 -3.04 4.10 -1.92
CA PHE A 87 -2.49 2.83 -2.35
C PHE A 87 -1.10 3.05 -2.93
N ILE A 88 -0.08 2.44 -2.33
CA ILE A 88 1.30 2.53 -2.79
C ILE A 88 1.67 1.18 -3.39
N ASN A 89 1.98 1.20 -4.68
CA ASN A 89 2.55 0.09 -5.42
C ASN A 89 4.09 0.15 -5.27
N TRP A 90 4.61 -0.51 -4.23
CA TRP A 90 6.04 -0.63 -3.98
C TRP A 90 6.63 -1.77 -4.81
N ALA A 91 7.44 -1.43 -5.81
CA ALA A 91 7.88 -2.37 -6.84
C ALA A 91 9.36 -2.15 -7.19
N PRO A 92 10.28 -2.39 -6.24
CA PRO A 92 11.69 -2.12 -6.42
C PRO A 92 12.26 -2.94 -7.60
N SER A 93 13.05 -2.31 -8.44
CA SER A 93 13.64 -2.83 -9.66
C SER A 93 14.58 -4.00 -9.43
N SER A 94 15.17 -4.10 -8.23
CA SER A 94 16.01 -5.23 -7.83
C SER A 94 15.23 -6.52 -7.51
N SER A 95 13.90 -6.47 -7.56
CA SER A 95 13.03 -7.62 -7.33
C SER A 95 13.19 -8.73 -8.37
N GLU A 96 13.06 -9.99 -7.92
CA GLU A 96 13.03 -11.16 -8.79
C GLU A 96 11.93 -11.04 -9.87
N THR A 97 12.26 -11.34 -11.14
CA THR A 97 11.33 -11.22 -12.29
C THR A 97 10.01 -11.96 -12.08
N THR A 98 10.07 -13.18 -11.51
CA THR A 98 8.88 -13.98 -11.19
C THR A 98 7.95 -13.24 -10.22
N MET A 99 8.52 -12.66 -9.16
CA MET A 99 7.76 -11.88 -8.17
C MET A 99 7.15 -10.63 -8.80
N MET A 100 7.90 -9.91 -9.63
CA MET A 100 7.38 -8.74 -10.35
C MET A 100 6.25 -9.08 -11.32
N THR A 101 6.31 -10.25 -11.95
CA THR A 101 5.25 -10.72 -12.84
C THR A 101 3.98 -11.04 -12.07
N LEU A 102 4.09 -11.77 -10.94
CA LEU A 102 2.94 -12.04 -10.06
C LEU A 102 2.34 -10.74 -9.51
N HIS A 103 3.19 -9.81 -9.08
CA HIS A 103 2.80 -8.49 -8.59
C HIS A 103 2.12 -7.63 -9.67
N ALA A 104 2.64 -7.61 -10.89
CA ALA A 104 1.99 -6.90 -11.99
C ALA A 104 0.62 -7.53 -12.33
N SER A 105 0.53 -8.86 -12.30
CA SER A 105 -0.71 -9.58 -12.64
C SER A 105 -1.86 -9.32 -11.68
N ALA A 106 -1.55 -9.04 -10.41
CA ALA A 106 -2.55 -8.85 -9.37
C ALA A 106 -2.87 -7.38 -9.05
N LEU A 107 -2.08 -6.44 -9.59
CA LEU A 107 -2.12 -5.02 -9.27
C LEU A 107 -3.51 -4.40 -9.47
N LEU A 108 -4.10 -4.60 -10.65
CA LEU A 108 -5.40 -4.01 -10.99
C LEU A 108 -6.52 -4.57 -10.12
N ASP A 109 -6.47 -5.86 -9.80
CA ASP A 109 -7.47 -6.49 -8.93
C ASP A 109 -7.33 -6.01 -7.49
N PHE A 110 -6.10 -5.88 -6.98
CA PHE A 110 -5.86 -5.33 -5.66
C PHE A 110 -6.29 -3.86 -5.55
N GLN A 111 -5.96 -3.04 -6.56
CA GLN A 111 -6.36 -1.63 -6.61
C GLN A 111 -7.89 -1.47 -6.56
N ARG A 112 -8.63 -2.33 -7.25
CA ARG A 112 -10.11 -2.36 -7.20
C ARG A 112 -10.64 -2.74 -5.82
N VAL A 113 -9.96 -3.62 -5.09
CA VAL A 113 -10.36 -4.02 -3.72
C VAL A 113 -10.08 -2.90 -2.72
N VAL A 114 -8.94 -2.22 -2.84
CA VAL A 114 -8.53 -1.19 -1.89
C VAL A 114 -9.32 0.11 -2.04
N GLU A 115 -9.76 0.45 -3.26
CA GLU A 115 -10.49 1.70 -3.60
C GLU A 115 -9.90 2.94 -2.89
N ALA A 116 -8.56 3.04 -2.89
CA ALA A 116 -7.87 4.18 -2.29
C ALA A 116 -8.22 5.47 -3.04
N ASN A 117 -8.11 6.60 -2.34
CA ASN A 117 -8.32 7.92 -2.90
C ASN A 117 -7.30 8.24 -4.00
N LYS A 118 -6.05 7.78 -3.81
CA LYS A 118 -4.94 7.98 -4.74
C LYS A 118 -4.07 6.73 -4.81
N THR A 119 -3.41 6.56 -5.95
CA THR A 119 -2.40 5.52 -6.16
C THR A 119 -1.05 6.16 -6.45
N ILE A 120 0.01 5.66 -5.81
CA ILE A 120 1.40 6.05 -6.01
C ILE A 120 2.19 4.80 -6.41
N GLU A 121 3.09 4.93 -7.38
CA GLU A 121 3.95 3.84 -7.84
C GLU A 121 5.40 4.20 -7.52
N VAL A 122 6.12 3.26 -6.90
CA VAL A 122 7.50 3.46 -6.42
C VAL A 122 8.35 2.33 -6.97
N ARG A 123 9.38 2.65 -7.76
CA ARG A 123 10.15 1.66 -8.53
C ARG A 123 11.63 1.49 -8.19
N ASP A 124 12.35 2.48 -7.65
CA ASP A 124 13.70 2.27 -7.08
C ASP A 124 14.37 3.52 -6.47
N THR A 125 13.62 4.38 -5.78
CA THR A 125 14.24 5.48 -5.04
C THR A 125 13.54 5.65 -3.70
N GLU A 126 14.31 5.81 -2.62
CA GLU A 126 13.78 6.29 -1.33
C GLU A 126 13.11 7.66 -1.52
N GLU A 127 13.61 8.46 -2.46
CA GLU A 127 12.98 9.70 -2.94
C GLU A 127 11.62 9.47 -3.64
N GLY A 128 11.28 8.23 -4.00
CA GLY A 128 10.04 7.90 -4.71
C GLY A 128 8.80 7.88 -3.80
N LEU A 129 9.01 7.88 -2.47
CA LEU A 129 7.94 8.00 -1.49
C LEU A 129 8.39 8.91 -0.34
N THR A 130 8.05 10.18 -0.44
CA THR A 130 8.23 11.15 0.65
C THR A 130 6.88 11.73 1.06
N LYS A 131 6.85 12.39 2.22
CA LYS A 131 5.68 13.12 2.68
C LYS A 131 5.18 14.12 1.64
N GLU A 132 6.08 14.87 1.03
CA GLU A 132 5.76 15.90 0.03
C GLU A 132 5.05 15.29 -1.18
N ILE A 133 5.53 14.14 -1.67
CA ILE A 133 4.90 13.43 -2.79
C ILE A 133 3.49 12.98 -2.40
N VAL A 134 3.30 12.46 -1.20
CA VAL A 134 1.98 12.02 -0.72
C VAL A 134 1.03 13.23 -0.61
N ASP A 135 1.49 14.34 -0.04
CA ASP A 135 0.74 15.60 0.06
C ASP A 135 0.34 16.12 -1.33
N GLU A 136 1.30 16.24 -2.27
CA GLU A 136 1.05 16.68 -3.64
C GLU A 136 0.02 15.81 -4.36
N ARG A 137 0.09 14.48 -4.17
CA ARG A 137 -0.86 13.54 -4.80
C ARG A 137 -2.27 13.66 -4.23
N LEU A 138 -2.41 13.99 -2.95
CA LEU A 138 -3.69 14.13 -2.28
C LEU A 138 -4.33 15.52 -2.49
N LEU A 139 -3.52 16.55 -2.68
CA LEU A 139 -3.96 17.94 -2.86
C LEU A 139 -4.14 18.35 -4.32
N SER A 140 -3.68 17.53 -5.28
CA SER A 140 -3.95 17.66 -6.72
C SER A 140 -5.29 17.06 -7.14
#